data_AF-A0A8T6ZNQ2-F1
#
_entry.id   AF-A0A8T6ZNQ2-F1
#
_cell.length_a   1.000
_cell.length_b   1.000
_cell.length_c   1.000
_cell.angle_alpha   90.00
_cell.angle_beta   90.00
_cell.angle_gamma   90.00
#
_symmetry.space_group_name_H-M   'P 1'
#
loop_
_entity.id
_entity.type
_entity.pdbx_description
1 polymer ?
#
loop_
_entity_poly.entity_id
_entity_poly.type
_entity_poly.pdbx_seq_one_letter_code
_entity_poly.pdbx_strand_id
1 'polypeptide(L)'
;MSHPHTNAAYPELTWVAGIVGWFLGCIIAVSIGYAALILGFSIEGSELAAILGFGILRGILRRKSIIENNIVQTIASGVNGASSGMMFSVP
;
A
#
# COMPACT_ATOMS: atom_id res chain seq x y z
N MET A 1 -30.28 9.15 -23.30
CA MET A 1 -30.36 8.64 -21.92
C MET A 1 -29.26 9.34 -21.13
N SER A 2 -29.52 10.53 -20.60
CA SER A 2 -28.54 11.33 -19.84
C SER A 2 -28.45 10.76 -18.42
N HIS A 3 -27.36 10.06 -18.12
CA HIS A 3 -27.04 9.72 -16.74
C HIS A 3 -26.77 11.02 -15.99
N PRO A 4 -27.52 11.35 -14.92
CA PRO A 4 -27.10 12.42 -14.03
C PRO A 4 -25.80 11.96 -13.37
N HIS A 5 -24.69 12.60 -13.73
CA HIS A 5 -23.47 12.54 -12.93
C HIS A 5 -23.76 13.31 -11.64
N THR A 6 -24.38 12.62 -10.68
CA THR A 6 -24.50 13.13 -9.32
C THR A 6 -23.09 13.38 -8.83
N ASN A 7 -22.77 14.67 -8.66
CA ASN A 7 -21.54 15.23 -8.13
C ASN A 7 -21.39 14.92 -6.63
N ALA A 8 -21.72 13.69 -6.23
CA ALA A 8 -21.39 13.19 -4.90
C ALA A 8 -19.89 12.95 -4.94
N ALA A 9 -19.14 13.80 -4.23
CA ALA A 9 -17.71 13.65 -4.02
C ALA A 9 -17.43 12.18 -3.69
N TYR A 10 -16.85 11.47 -4.66
CA TYR A 10 -16.37 10.11 -4.45
C TYR A 10 -15.40 10.22 -3.28
N PRO A 11 -15.54 9.46 -2.19
CA PRO A 11 -14.61 9.57 -1.08
C PRO A 11 -13.21 9.17 -1.57
N GLU A 12 -12.44 10.20 -1.92
CA GLU A 12 -11.22 10.19 -2.73
C GLU A 12 -9.98 9.93 -1.86
N LEU A 13 -10.09 10.19 -0.56
CA LEU A 13 -9.12 9.81 0.46
C LEU A 13 -9.86 9.42 1.74
N THR A 14 -10.12 8.13 1.94
CA THR A 14 -10.73 7.65 3.17
C THR A 14 -9.66 7.49 4.24
N TRP A 15 -9.89 8.02 5.44
CA TRP A 15 -9.04 7.78 6.62
C TRP A 15 -8.77 6.29 6.86
N VAL A 16 -9.75 5.44 6.54
CA VAL A 16 -9.64 3.98 6.60
C VAL A 16 -8.54 3.44 5.68
N ALA A 17 -8.48 3.89 4.42
CA ALA A 17 -7.46 3.46 3.47
C ALA A 17 -6.07 3.93 3.91
N GLY A 18 -5.97 5.14 4.46
CA GLY A 18 -4.74 5.66 5.06
C GLY A 18 -4.25 4.83 6.23
N ILE A 19 -5.12 4.49 7.19
CA ILE A 19 -4.76 3.70 8.38
C ILE A 19 -4.38 2.26 8.01
N VAL A 20 -5.18 1.62 7.15
CA VAL A 20 -4.90 0.25 6.67
C VAL A 20 -3.59 0.22 5.89
N GLY A 21 -3.39 1.18 4.98
CA GLY A 21 -2.17 1.32 4.20
C GLY A 21 -0.94 1.59 5.07
N TRP A 22 -1.06 2.44 6.09
CA TRP A 22 0.02 2.70 7.05
C TRP A 22 0.40 1.46 7.85
N PHE A 23 -0.59 0.74 8.40
CA PHE A 23 -0.34 -0.47 9.18
C PHE A 23 0.33 -1.57 8.36
N LEU A 24 -0.20 -1.86 7.16
CA LEU A 24 0.42 -2.81 6.23
C LEU A 24 1.81 -2.34 5.79
N GLY A 25 1.94 -1.05 5.48
CA GLY A 25 3.21 -0.44 5.06
C GLY A 25 4.30 -0.62 6.10
N CYS A 26 4.00 -0.40 7.38
CA CYS A 26 4.96 -0.63 8.47
C CYS A 26 5.41 -2.09 8.56
N ILE A 27 4.49 -3.05 8.50
CA ILE A 27 4.83 -4.49 8.58
C ILE A 27 5.71 -4.90 7.40
N ILE A 28 5.34 -4.46 6.19
CA ILE A 28 6.06 -4.78 4.96
C ILE A 28 7.44 -4.10 4.97
N ALA A 29 7.54 -2.87 5.45
CA ALA A 29 8.81 -2.15 5.57
C ALA A 29 9.81 -2.84 6.49
N VAL A 30 9.37 -3.29 7.67
CA VAL A 30 10.23 -4.04 8.59
C VAL A 30 10.66 -5.37 7.98
N SER A 31 9.71 -6.07 7.33
CA SER A 31 9.98 -7.40 6.74
C SER A 31 10.96 -7.32 5.56
N ILE A 32 10.72 -6.41 4.62
CA ILE A 32 11.58 -6.23 3.44
C ILE A 32 12.91 -5.60 3.82
N GLY A 33 12.93 -4.63 4.74
CA GLY A 33 14.16 -4.04 5.25
C GLY A 33 15.08 -5.08 5.91
N TYR A 34 14.52 -5.96 6.75
CA TYR A 34 15.28 -7.04 7.37
C TYR A 34 15.80 -8.05 6.34
N ALA A 35 14.95 -8.46 5.39
CA ALA A 35 15.37 -9.35 4.31
C ALA A 35 16.47 -8.72 3.44
N ALA A 36 16.37 -7.42 3.14
CA ALA A 36 17.35 -6.71 2.33
C ALA A 36 18.72 -6.61 3.01
N LEU A 37 18.76 -6.41 4.33
CA LEU A 37 20.00 -6.41 5.11
C LEU A 37 20.71 -7.77 5.09
N ILE A 38 19.96 -8.87 5.07
CA ILE A 38 20.52 -10.22 5.03
C ILE A 38 20.94 -10.63 3.62
N LEU A 39 20.12 -10.31 2.62
CA LEU A 39 20.28 -10.79 1.25
C LEU A 39 21.19 -9.89 0.40
N GLY A 40 21.35 -8.62 0.79
CA GLY A 40 22.07 -7.63 -0.03
C GLY A 40 21.32 -7.24 -1.31
N PHE A 41 20.00 -7.45 -1.37
CA PHE A 41 19.12 -6.92 -2.40
C PHE A 41 17.69 -6.74 -1.87
N SER A 42 16.93 -5.78 -2.40
CA SER A 42 15.54 -5.52 -1.99
C SER A 42 14.53 -6.28 -2.85
N ILE A 43 13.40 -6.64 -2.25
CA ILE A 43 12.27 -7.31 -2.91
C ILE A 43 11.14 -6.29 -3.13
N GLU A 44 10.37 -6.42 -4.20
CA GLU A 44 9.22 -5.55 -4.49
C GLU A 44 8.11 -5.75 -3.44
N GLY A 45 7.93 -4.75 -2.56
CA GLY A 45 6.84 -4.71 -1.57
C GLY A 45 5.49 -4.24 -2.11
N SER A 46 5.48 -3.67 -3.32
CA SER A 46 4.28 -3.14 -3.97
C SER A 46 3.25 -4.24 -4.25
N GLU A 47 3.66 -5.39 -4.81
CA GLU A 47 2.78 -6.53 -5.04
C GLU A 47 2.19 -7.06 -3.73
N LEU A 48 3.01 -7.24 -2.69
CA LEU A 48 2.57 -7.81 -1.41
C LEU A 48 1.53 -6.93 -0.72
N ALA A 49 1.76 -5.62 -0.70
CA ALA A 49 0.83 -4.68 -0.10
C ALA A 49 -0.44 -4.49 -0.94
N ALA A 50 -0.35 -4.57 -2.27
CA ALA A 50 -1.53 -4.54 -3.13
C ALA A 50 -2.40 -5.78 -2.90
N ILE A 51 -1.80 -6.97 -2.77
CA ILE A 51 -2.53 -8.22 -2.48
C ILE A 51 -3.19 -8.16 -1.10
N LEU A 52 -2.44 -7.77 -0.07
CA LEU A 52 -2.96 -7.68 1.30
C LEU A 52 -3.97 -6.54 1.45
N GLY A 53 -3.69 -5.38 0.86
CA GLY A 53 -4.55 -4.20 0.83
C GLY A 53 -5.88 -4.51 0.15
N PHE A 54 -5.85 -5.14 -1.03
CA PHE A 54 -7.06 -5.57 -1.73
C PHE A 54 -7.83 -6.64 -0.94
N GLY A 55 -7.12 -7.59 -0.32
CA GLY A 55 -7.72 -8.60 0.55
C GLY A 55 -8.46 -7.99 1.75
N ILE A 56 -7.87 -7.00 2.41
CA ILE A 56 -8.46 -6.32 3.56
C ILE A 56 -9.58 -5.39 3.14
N LEU A 57 -9.35 -4.50 2.16
CA LEU A 57 -10.35 -3.52 1.74
C LEU A 57 -11.56 -4.18 1.08
N ARG A 58 -11.32 -5.17 0.21
CA ARG A 58 -12.37 -5.82 -0.58
C ARG A 58 -12.98 -7.03 0.13
N GLY A 59 -12.19 -7.79 0.89
CA GLY A 59 -12.65 -8.96 1.63
C GLY A 59 -13.30 -8.60 2.97
N ILE A 60 -12.59 -7.86 3.81
CA ILE A 60 -13.04 -7.54 5.18
C ILE A 60 -13.96 -6.32 5.17
N LEU A 61 -13.53 -5.21 4.56
CA LEU A 61 -14.28 -3.95 4.57
C LEU A 61 -15.33 -3.86 3.46
N ARG A 62 -15.37 -4.82 2.53
CA ARG A 62 -16.28 -4.89 1.37
C ARG A 62 -16.32 -3.61 0.53
N ARG A 63 -15.26 -2.79 0.59
CA ARG A 63 -15.08 -1.58 -0.22
C ARG A 63 -14.69 -2.03 -1.63
N LYS A 64 -15.40 -1.54 -2.65
CA LYS A 64 -15.09 -1.79 -4.07
C LYS A 64 -14.37 -0.62 -4.74
N SER A 65 -13.82 0.31 -3.94
CA SER A 65 -13.14 1.49 -4.49
C SER A 65 -11.76 1.12 -5.05
N ILE A 66 -11.62 1.23 -6.37
CA ILE A 66 -10.36 1.04 -7.07
C ILE A 66 -9.34 2.11 -6.64
N ILE A 67 -9.81 3.32 -6.32
CA ILE A 67 -8.98 4.44 -5.87
C ILE A 67 -8.34 4.11 -4.51
N GLU A 68 -9.09 3.58 -3.54
CA GLU A 68 -8.52 3.25 -2.24
C GLU A 68 -7.46 2.14 -2.33
N ASN A 69 -7.65 1.15 -3.21
CA ASN A 69 -6.62 0.14 -3.44
C ASN A 69 -5.37 0.71 -4.12
N ASN A 70 -5.55 1.65 -5.06
CA ASN A 70 -4.44 2.32 -5.72
C ASN A 70 -3.62 3.15 -4.72
N ILE A 71 -4.28 3.84 -3.77
CA ILE A 71 -3.62 4.57 -2.69
C ILE A 71 -2.77 3.63 -1.82
N VAL A 72 -3.31 2.47 -1.41
CA VAL A 72 -2.56 1.49 -0.62
C VAL A 72 -1.33 0.97 -1.38
N GLN A 73 -1.46 0.74 -2.69
CA GLN A 73 -0.34 0.32 -3.54
C GLN A 73 0.74 1.41 -3.67
N THR A 74 0.35 2.68 -3.84
CA THR A 74 1.30 3.81 -3.89
C THR A 74 2.07 3.95 -2.58
N ILE A 75 1.39 3.87 -1.43
CA ILE A 75 2.03 3.92 -0.11
C ILE A 75 3.07 2.79 0.02
N ALA A 76 2.72 1.60 -0.47
CA ALA A 76 3.62 0.46 -0.41
C ALA A 76 4.80 0.54 -1.37
N SER A 77 4.64 1.09 -2.56
CA SER A 77 5.76 1.31 -3.50
C SER A 77 6.84 2.20 -2.88
N GLY A 78 6.45 3.18 -2.04
CA GLY A 78 7.40 4.02 -1.29
C GLY A 78 8.31 3.23 -0.34
N VAL A 79 7.89 2.05 0.13
CA VAL A 79 8.67 1.19 1.04
C VAL A 79 9.91 0.59 0.34
N ASN A 80 9.85 0.36 -0.98
CA ASN A 80 11.00 -0.16 -1.74
C ASN A 80 12.16 0.85 -1.71
N GLY A 81 11.86 2.14 -1.84
CA GLY A 81 12.85 3.21 -1.74
C GLY A 81 13.49 3.28 -0.35
N ALA A 82 12.68 3.21 0.71
CA ALA A 82 13.17 3.21 2.09
C ALA A 82 14.04 1.98 2.40
N SER A 83 13.64 0.80 1.93
CA SER A 83 14.36 -0.46 2.14
C SER A 83 15.71 -0.48 1.43
N SER A 84 15.75 0.01 0.17
CA SER A 84 17.00 0.20 -0.58
C SER A 84 17.94 1.18 0.12
N GLY A 85 17.42 2.30 0.62
CA GLY A 85 18.20 3.27 1.39
C GLY A 85 18.82 2.65 2.66
N MET A 86 18.06 1.86 3.42
CA MET A 86 18.59 1.17 4.61
C MET A 86 19.65 0.13 4.25
N MET A 87 19.43 -0.66 3.20
CA MET A 87 20.39 -1.67 2.74
C MET A 87 21.78 -1.08 2.41
N PHE A 88 21.83 0.12 1.81
CA PHE A 88 23.10 0.78 1.46
C PHE A 88 23.65 1.70 2.56
N SER A 89 22.86 2.00 3.60
CA SER A 89 23.27 2.93 4.66
C SER A 89 23.62 2.25 5.97
N VAL A 90 23.06 1.07 6.25
CA VAL A 90 23.33 0.31 7.47
C VAL A 90 24.42 -0.72 7.17
N PRO A 91 25.54 -0.71 7.91
CA PRO A 91 26.70 -1.57 7.66
C PRO A 91 26.45 -3.04 8.01
#